data_AF-A0A554G831-F1
#
_entry.id   AF-A0A554G831-F1
#
_cell.length_a   1.000
_cell.length_b   1.000
_cell.length_c   1.000
_cell.angle_alpha   90.00
_cell.angle_beta   90.00
_cell.angle_gamma   90.00
#
_symmetry.space_group_name_H-M   'P 1'
#
loop_
_entity.id
_entity.type
_entity.pdbx_description
1 polymer ?
#
loop_
_entity_poly.entity_id
_entity_poly.type
_entity_poly.pdbx_seq_one_letter_code
_entity_poly.pdbx_strand_id
1 'polypeptide(L)'
;MLLAPFILTLFVAAQPGTPPPAGAAPMSVPPLVEVPEACAAESDYAAGFDALVRGEDARAVKALEHVLEVCPQHPYAPELARLARTRLEPGARLAQDTLARPASSPVSSKEGTSRGARASLTIVQTLHGVTQGILLCSIAHCVDTRAFVGMSLLGGSAGAAASLLLTRGGLTLGQAAAINSGTVWGFGFGLASIGSFELESDAATRAVMVGALGFTGLGILVAEFAHPTAGQVSMANSGGLWAGVVAALLMATQDSNDTRAFFGIEQGVVGAGLITFALLSRDLDISRGRVLLVDAGGILGGLVGLSAMFLVLGDNHGDAILVGTAVGAVAGLGTTLFLTRDFDAPDDAPAVSVIPAALGRHGGMGLAMLGRF
;
A
#
# COMPACT_ATOMS: atom_id res chain seq x y z
N MET A 1 19.79 13.99 9.87
CA MET A 1 18.32 13.89 10.07
C MET A 1 17.50 14.25 8.82
N LEU A 2 17.84 13.74 7.61
CA LEU A 2 17.13 14.09 6.36
C LEU A 2 16.48 12.89 5.63
N LEU A 3 16.51 11.67 6.20
CA LEU A 3 15.95 10.46 5.57
C LEU A 3 14.45 10.25 5.86
N ALA A 4 13.97 10.65 7.04
CA ALA A 4 12.55 10.55 7.41
C ALA A 4 11.57 11.31 6.47
N PRO A 5 11.87 12.54 5.96
CA PRO A 5 10.94 13.25 5.10
C PRO A 5 10.84 12.66 3.68
N PHE A 6 11.82 11.85 3.23
CA PHE A 6 11.82 11.30 1.86
C PHE A 6 10.91 10.07 1.71
N ILE A 7 10.73 9.31 2.79
CA ILE A 7 9.81 8.16 2.82
C ILE A 7 8.36 8.63 2.91
N LEU A 8 8.11 9.75 3.61
CA LEU A 8 6.78 10.37 3.75
C LEU A 8 6.29 11.04 2.46
N THR A 9 7.16 11.67 1.65
CA THR A 9 6.75 12.33 0.40
C THR A 9 6.28 11.37 -0.68
N LEU A 10 6.77 10.12 -0.71
CA LEU A 10 6.32 9.12 -1.67
C LEU A 10 4.90 8.58 -1.37
N PHE A 11 4.43 8.63 -0.12
CA PHE A 11 3.09 8.18 0.25
C PHE A 11 2.02 9.28 0.16
N VAL A 12 2.39 10.56 0.27
CA VAL A 12 1.43 11.68 0.26
C VAL A 12 0.97 12.06 -1.15
N ALA A 13 1.77 11.80 -2.19
CA ALA A 13 1.43 12.19 -3.57
C ALA A 13 0.27 11.39 -4.22
N ALA A 14 -0.33 10.43 -3.52
CA ALA A 14 -1.39 9.56 -4.04
C ALA A 14 -2.80 9.85 -3.51
N GLN A 15 -3.02 10.89 -2.70
CA GLN A 15 -4.36 11.21 -2.20
C GLN A 15 -5.13 12.15 -3.15
N PRO A 16 -6.30 11.73 -3.69
CA PRO A 16 -7.19 12.64 -4.40
C PRO A 16 -7.74 13.69 -3.43
N GLY A 17 -7.68 14.96 -3.84
CA GLY A 17 -8.11 16.10 -3.02
C GLY A 17 -9.59 16.02 -2.63
N THR A 18 -9.87 16.27 -1.35
CA THR A 18 -11.21 16.29 -0.77
C THR A 18 -11.99 17.54 -1.24
N PRO A 19 -13.20 17.40 -1.82
CA PRO A 19 -14.05 18.54 -2.10
C PRO A 19 -14.63 19.15 -0.81
N PRO A 20 -15.01 20.44 -0.81
CA PRO A 20 -15.48 21.15 0.38
C PRO A 20 -16.85 20.65 0.87
N PRO A 21 -17.14 20.76 2.18
CA PRO A 21 -18.37 20.24 2.76
C PRO A 21 -19.57 21.11 2.39
N ALA A 22 -20.62 20.47 1.85
CA ALA A 22 -21.94 21.08 1.68
C ALA A 22 -22.74 20.97 2.99
N GLY A 23 -23.40 22.07 3.38
CA GLY A 23 -24.11 22.22 4.65
C GLY A 23 -25.25 21.21 4.83
N ALA A 24 -25.32 20.61 6.02
CA ALA A 24 -26.31 19.61 6.40
C ALA A 24 -27.69 20.24 6.70
N ALA A 25 -28.70 19.84 5.93
CA ALA A 25 -30.11 20.02 6.27
C ALA A 25 -30.63 18.80 7.06
N PRO A 26 -31.66 18.95 7.92
CA PRO A 26 -32.18 17.86 8.75
C PRO A 26 -32.84 16.77 7.90
N MET A 27 -32.43 15.52 8.14
CA MET A 27 -32.92 14.31 7.48
C MET A 27 -34.36 14.00 7.88
N SER A 28 -35.28 13.95 6.92
CA SER A 28 -36.56 13.27 7.06
C SER A 28 -36.41 11.80 6.67
N VAL A 29 -37.04 10.92 7.44
CA VAL A 29 -37.11 9.48 7.15
C VAL A 29 -37.78 9.27 5.79
N PRO A 30 -37.21 8.46 4.87
CA PRO A 30 -37.82 8.29 3.56
C PRO A 30 -39.11 7.47 3.70
N PRO A 31 -40.18 7.84 2.97
CA PRO A 31 -41.36 6.99 2.86
C PRO A 31 -40.96 5.69 2.13
N LEU A 32 -41.47 4.56 2.62
CA LEU A 32 -41.52 3.31 1.86
C LEU A 32 -42.30 3.60 0.59
N VAL A 33 -41.60 3.79 -0.54
CA VAL A 33 -42.22 4.07 -1.82
C VAL A 33 -42.88 2.78 -2.31
N GLU A 34 -44.21 2.78 -2.40
CA GLU A 34 -44.94 1.76 -3.16
C GLU A 34 -44.49 1.85 -4.61
N VAL A 35 -43.88 0.76 -5.11
CA VAL A 35 -43.37 0.68 -6.47
C VAL A 35 -44.56 0.54 -7.42
N PRO A 36 -44.75 1.44 -8.42
CA PRO A 36 -45.73 1.24 -9.48
C PRO A 36 -45.34 0.02 -10.31
N GLU A 37 -46.31 -0.83 -10.66
CA GLU A 37 -46.24 -2.01 -11.55
C GLU A 37 -44.85 -2.62 -11.79
N ALA A 38 -44.60 -3.78 -11.18
CA ALA A 38 -43.40 -4.60 -11.34
C ALA A 38 -42.88 -4.60 -12.78
N CYS A 39 -41.70 -4.01 -12.99
CA CYS A 39 -41.08 -3.98 -14.30
C CYS A 39 -40.71 -5.39 -14.75
N ALA A 40 -40.98 -5.70 -16.03
CA ALA A 40 -40.80 -7.03 -16.61
C ALA A 40 -39.33 -7.52 -16.69
N ALA A 41 -38.36 -6.76 -16.18
CA ALA A 41 -36.92 -7.03 -16.25
C ALA A 41 -36.28 -7.37 -14.89
N GLU A 42 -37.07 -7.78 -13.89
CA GLU A 42 -36.56 -8.07 -12.54
C GLU A 42 -35.48 -9.16 -12.51
N SER A 43 -35.57 -10.16 -13.40
CA SER A 43 -34.54 -11.21 -13.53
C SER A 43 -33.20 -10.66 -14.01
N ASP A 44 -33.20 -9.69 -14.92
CA ASP A 44 -31.98 -9.06 -15.42
C ASP A 44 -31.39 -8.10 -14.39
N TYR A 45 -32.25 -7.44 -13.61
CA TYR A 45 -31.81 -6.63 -12.46
C TYR A 45 -31.10 -7.51 -11.43
N ALA A 46 -31.71 -8.62 -11.02
CA ALA A 46 -31.11 -9.57 -10.09
C ALA A 46 -29.79 -10.13 -10.64
N ALA A 47 -29.74 -10.51 -11.93
CA ALA A 47 -28.52 -10.98 -12.56
C ALA A 47 -27.42 -9.90 -12.62
N GLY A 48 -27.78 -8.65 -12.86
CA GLY A 48 -26.85 -7.52 -12.86
C GLY A 48 -26.32 -7.19 -11.47
N PHE A 49 -27.18 -7.23 -10.45
CA PHE A 49 -26.79 -7.08 -9.06
C PHE A 49 -25.87 -8.21 -8.59
N ASP A 50 -26.21 -9.47 -8.87
CA ASP A 50 -25.38 -10.64 -8.56
C ASP A 50 -24.01 -10.54 -9.23
N ALA A 51 -23.97 -10.14 -10.50
CA ALA A 51 -22.73 -9.91 -11.23
C ALA A 51 -21.89 -8.80 -10.56
N LEU A 52 -22.51 -7.70 -10.12
CA LEU A 52 -21.82 -6.60 -9.44
C LEU A 52 -21.24 -7.01 -8.09
N VAL A 53 -21.99 -7.81 -7.32
CA VAL A 53 -21.54 -8.37 -6.03
C VAL A 53 -20.37 -9.34 -6.22
N ARG A 54 -20.37 -10.13 -7.30
CA ARG A 54 -19.25 -11.03 -7.66
C ARG A 54 -18.06 -10.33 -8.31
N GLY A 55 -18.12 -9.00 -8.51
CA GLY A 55 -17.07 -8.24 -9.21
C GLY A 55 -17.02 -8.49 -10.73
N GLU A 56 -18.06 -9.08 -11.31
CA GLU A 56 -18.24 -9.26 -12.75
C GLU A 56 -18.76 -7.95 -13.40
N ASP A 57 -18.05 -6.82 -13.19
CA ASP A 57 -18.55 -5.47 -13.49
C ASP A 57 -19.01 -5.31 -14.96
N ALA A 58 -18.35 -5.95 -15.92
CA ALA A 58 -18.74 -5.89 -17.34
C ALA A 58 -20.08 -6.58 -17.61
N ARG A 59 -20.33 -7.71 -16.93
CA ARG A 59 -21.60 -8.43 -17.01
C ARG A 59 -22.68 -7.66 -16.26
N ALA A 60 -22.34 -7.06 -15.12
CA ALA A 60 -23.23 -6.19 -14.36
C ALA A 60 -23.70 -5.00 -15.20
N VAL A 61 -22.78 -4.27 -15.85
CA VAL A 61 -23.14 -3.16 -16.74
C VAL A 61 -24.10 -3.62 -17.83
N LYS A 62 -23.78 -4.71 -18.53
CA LYS A 62 -24.62 -5.21 -19.63
C LYS A 62 -26.04 -5.57 -19.17
N ALA A 63 -26.17 -6.27 -18.04
CA ALA A 63 -27.46 -6.67 -17.50
C ALA A 63 -28.27 -5.46 -17.02
N LEU A 64 -27.63 -4.53 -16.30
CA LEU A 64 -28.29 -3.33 -15.79
C LEU A 64 -28.67 -2.35 -16.90
N GLU A 65 -27.90 -2.26 -17.98
CA GLU A 65 -28.27 -1.47 -19.16
C GLU A 65 -29.47 -2.07 -19.88
N HIS A 66 -29.58 -3.40 -19.98
CA HIS A 66 -30.78 -4.03 -20.53
C HIS A 66 -32.04 -3.75 -19.70
N VAL A 67 -31.90 -3.73 -18.36
CA VAL A 67 -32.98 -3.30 -17.46
C VAL A 67 -33.41 -1.87 -17.79
N LEU A 68 -32.48 -0.96 -18.09
CA LEU A 68 -32.79 0.43 -18.43
C LEU A 68 -33.40 0.59 -19.83
N GLU A 69 -33.14 -0.32 -20.76
CA GLU A 69 -33.79 -0.36 -22.07
C GLU A 69 -35.26 -0.78 -21.95
N VAL A 70 -35.54 -1.82 -21.16
CA VAL A 70 -36.90 -2.37 -20.97
C VAL A 70 -37.69 -1.53 -19.96
N CYS A 71 -37.02 -1.01 -18.94
CA CYS A 71 -37.58 -0.26 -17.83
C CYS A 71 -36.77 1.03 -17.56
N PRO A 72 -36.94 2.08 -18.40
CA PRO A 72 -36.19 3.34 -18.23
C PRO A 72 -36.43 4.04 -16.88
N GLN A 73 -37.55 3.74 -16.22
CA GLN A 73 -37.91 4.29 -14.91
C GLN A 73 -37.51 3.39 -13.73
N HIS A 74 -36.70 2.35 -13.95
CA HIS A 74 -36.26 1.47 -12.87
C HIS A 74 -35.52 2.27 -11.77
N PRO A 75 -35.93 2.17 -10.50
CA PRO A 75 -35.44 3.06 -9.44
C PRO A 75 -33.93 2.91 -9.14
N TYR A 76 -33.40 1.69 -9.22
CA TYR A 76 -32.00 1.39 -8.80
C TYR A 76 -31.02 1.05 -9.92
N ALA A 77 -31.48 0.56 -11.08
CA ALA A 77 -30.62 0.15 -12.18
C ALA A 77 -29.69 1.26 -12.71
N PRO A 78 -30.09 2.57 -12.78
CA PRO A 78 -29.20 3.62 -13.26
C PRO A 78 -27.96 3.80 -12.38
N GLU A 79 -28.14 3.81 -11.06
CA GLU A 79 -27.05 4.01 -10.11
C GLU A 79 -26.13 2.79 -10.03
N LEU A 80 -26.68 1.57 -10.06
CA LEU A 80 -25.85 0.36 -10.12
C LEU A 80 -25.09 0.26 -11.44
N ALA A 81 -25.67 0.65 -12.58
CA ALA A 81 -24.97 0.71 -13.85
C ALA A 81 -23.84 1.75 -13.81
N ARG A 82 -24.10 2.94 -13.23
CA ARG A 82 -23.07 3.97 -13.03
C ARG A 82 -21.93 3.48 -12.13
N LEU A 83 -22.26 2.80 -11.03
CA LEU A 83 -21.28 2.18 -10.15
C LEU A 83 -20.46 1.13 -10.91
N ALA A 84 -21.11 0.19 -11.59
CA ALA A 84 -20.43 -0.84 -12.36
C ALA A 84 -19.50 -0.24 -13.45
N ARG A 85 -19.92 0.82 -14.15
CA ARG A 85 -19.06 1.55 -15.10
C ARG A 85 -17.87 2.22 -14.44
N THR A 86 -18.08 2.90 -13.31
CA THR A 86 -16.97 3.54 -12.58
C THR A 86 -15.98 2.50 -12.06
N ARG A 87 -16.42 1.31 -11.63
CA ARG A 87 -15.53 0.19 -11.28
C ARG A 87 -14.71 -0.34 -12.47
N LEU A 88 -15.23 -0.21 -13.70
CA LEU A 88 -14.49 -0.57 -14.92
C LEU A 88 -13.42 0.45 -15.33
N GLU A 89 -13.45 1.67 -14.79
CA GLU A 89 -12.42 2.66 -15.07
C GLU A 89 -11.04 2.16 -14.61
N PRO A 90 -9.95 2.43 -15.37
CA PRO A 90 -8.62 1.91 -15.04
C PRO A 90 -8.19 2.18 -13.60
N GLY A 91 -8.50 3.37 -13.07
CA GLY A 91 -8.17 3.75 -11.70
C GLY A 91 -8.93 2.97 -10.62
N ALA A 92 -10.23 2.71 -10.85
CA ALA A 92 -11.05 1.97 -9.89
C ALA A 92 -10.69 0.48 -9.85
N ARG A 93 -10.31 -0.11 -11.00
CA ARG A 93 -9.77 -1.48 -11.05
C ARG A 93 -8.47 -1.60 -10.27
N LEU A 94 -7.57 -0.62 -10.39
CA LEU A 94 -6.32 -0.60 -9.62
C LEU A 94 -6.59 -0.52 -8.10
N ALA A 95 -7.53 0.34 -7.68
CA ALA A 95 -7.92 0.45 -6.28
C ALA A 95 -8.57 -0.84 -5.76
N GLN A 96 -9.43 -1.46 -6.57
CA GLN A 96 -10.08 -2.73 -6.23
C GLN A 96 -9.10 -3.89 -6.23
N ASP A 97 -8.19 -4.04 -7.18
CA ASP A 97 -7.15 -5.08 -7.13
C ASP A 97 -6.22 -4.91 -5.91
N THR A 98 -6.14 -3.70 -5.36
CA THR A 98 -5.37 -3.41 -4.14
C THR A 98 -6.16 -3.74 -2.86
N LEU A 99 -7.50 -3.63 -2.89
CA LEU A 99 -8.39 -3.86 -1.74
C LEU A 99 -9.07 -5.24 -1.76
N ALA A 100 -9.22 -5.84 -2.95
CA ALA A 100 -9.81 -7.13 -3.16
C ALA A 100 -8.86 -8.13 -2.55
N ARG A 101 -9.31 -8.67 -1.43
CA ARG A 101 -8.84 -9.94 -0.89
C ARG A 101 -8.66 -10.88 -2.10
N PRO A 102 -7.48 -11.47 -2.34
CA PRO A 102 -7.45 -12.63 -3.21
C PRO A 102 -8.48 -13.57 -2.59
N ALA A 103 -9.56 -13.84 -3.30
CA ALA A 103 -10.55 -14.84 -2.92
C ALA A 103 -9.86 -16.20 -3.07
N SER A 104 -8.85 -16.45 -2.25
CA SER A 104 -8.33 -17.78 -2.01
C SER A 104 -9.45 -18.48 -1.27
N SER A 105 -10.13 -19.37 -1.99
CA SER A 105 -10.82 -20.49 -1.36
C SER A 105 -9.92 -21.03 -0.24
N PRO A 106 -10.46 -21.44 0.92
CA PRO A 106 -9.71 -21.82 2.13
C PRO A 106 -8.77 -23.03 1.97
N VAL A 107 -8.54 -23.49 0.74
CA VAL A 107 -7.77 -24.70 0.39
C VAL A 107 -6.51 -24.40 -0.42
N SER A 108 -6.28 -23.17 -0.92
CA SER A 108 -5.06 -22.85 -1.68
C SER A 108 -4.41 -21.55 -1.21
N SER A 109 -3.44 -21.68 -0.31
CA SER A 109 -2.53 -20.63 0.18
C SER A 109 -1.59 -20.03 -0.87
N LYS A 110 -1.77 -20.37 -2.16
CA LYS A 110 -0.96 -19.85 -3.26
C LYS A 110 -1.66 -18.67 -3.91
N GLU A 111 -1.05 -17.49 -3.81
CA GLU A 111 -1.47 -16.32 -4.55
C GLU A 111 -1.46 -16.60 -6.07
N GLY A 112 -2.52 -16.18 -6.75
CA GLY A 112 -2.60 -16.22 -8.21
C GLY A 112 -1.71 -15.17 -8.86
N THR A 113 -1.40 -15.37 -10.14
CA THR A 113 -0.72 -14.34 -10.93
C THR A 113 -1.66 -13.17 -11.19
N SER A 114 -1.14 -11.94 -11.19
CA SER A 114 -1.92 -10.72 -11.37
C SER A 114 -1.27 -9.77 -12.37
N ARG A 115 -2.10 -9.12 -13.21
CA ARG A 115 -1.66 -8.03 -14.08
C ARG A 115 -1.24 -6.81 -13.27
N GLY A 116 -1.90 -6.55 -12.14
CA GLY A 116 -1.54 -5.50 -11.19
C GLY A 116 -0.14 -5.70 -10.60
N ALA A 117 0.21 -6.95 -10.25
CA ALA A 117 1.55 -7.30 -9.77
C ALA A 117 2.64 -6.95 -10.81
N ARG A 118 2.41 -7.33 -12.07
CA ARG A 118 3.33 -7.03 -13.18
C ARG A 118 3.42 -5.53 -13.47
N ALA A 119 2.31 -4.80 -13.41
CA ALA A 119 2.31 -3.35 -13.58
C ALA A 119 3.09 -2.65 -12.45
N SER A 120 2.84 -3.04 -11.20
CA SER A 120 3.56 -2.52 -10.03
C SER A 120 5.06 -2.76 -10.11
N LEU A 121 5.50 -3.98 -10.43
CA LEU A 121 6.91 -4.28 -10.66
C LEU A 121 7.49 -3.40 -11.78
N THR A 122 6.81 -3.30 -12.92
CA THR A 122 7.29 -2.52 -14.06
C THR A 122 7.50 -1.06 -13.70
N ILE A 123 6.58 -0.44 -12.96
CA ILE A 123 6.70 0.96 -12.53
C ILE A 123 7.92 1.14 -11.63
N VAL A 124 8.05 0.31 -10.59
CA VAL A 124 9.15 0.43 -9.62
C VAL A 124 10.51 0.16 -10.29
N GLN A 125 10.61 -0.86 -11.14
CA GLN A 125 11.85 -1.18 -11.83
C GLN A 125 12.21 -0.17 -12.93
N THR A 126 11.23 0.50 -13.53
CA THR A 126 11.48 1.65 -14.41
C THR A 126 12.12 2.79 -13.63
N LEU A 127 11.55 3.16 -12.48
CA LEU A 127 12.11 4.20 -11.61
C LEU A 127 13.50 3.80 -11.11
N HIS A 128 13.67 2.54 -10.68
CA HIS A 128 14.96 2.00 -10.29
C HIS A 128 15.97 2.12 -11.44
N GLY A 129 15.60 1.73 -12.65
CA GLY A 129 16.44 1.86 -13.84
C GLY A 129 16.86 3.31 -14.11
N VAL A 130 15.93 4.26 -14.01
CA VAL A 130 16.23 5.71 -14.11
C VAL A 130 17.28 6.11 -13.08
N THR A 131 17.07 5.75 -11.81
CA THR A 131 18.02 6.03 -10.73
C THR A 131 19.39 5.40 -11.00
N GLN A 132 19.45 4.14 -11.45
CA GLN A 132 20.70 3.47 -11.80
C GLN A 132 21.43 4.18 -12.95
N GLY A 133 20.69 4.67 -13.96
CA GLY A 133 21.26 5.48 -15.04
C GLY A 133 21.92 6.77 -14.54
N ILE A 134 21.26 7.47 -13.60
CA ILE A 134 21.82 8.68 -12.96
C ILE A 134 23.08 8.36 -12.17
N LEU A 135 23.03 7.33 -11.31
CA LEU A 135 24.17 6.92 -10.48
C LEU A 135 25.36 6.49 -11.35
N LEU A 136 25.10 5.74 -12.43
CA LEU A 136 26.13 5.33 -13.37
C LEU A 136 26.76 6.52 -14.09
N CYS A 137 25.96 7.52 -14.51
CA CYS A 137 26.50 8.74 -15.11
C CYS A 137 27.36 9.53 -14.12
N SER A 138 26.95 9.60 -12.85
CA SER A 138 27.73 10.24 -11.79
C SER A 138 29.08 9.54 -11.58
N ILE A 139 29.11 8.21 -11.54
CA ILE A 139 30.34 7.42 -11.41
C ILE A 139 31.24 7.56 -12.66
N ALA A 140 30.64 7.70 -13.84
CA ALA A 140 31.35 7.95 -15.09
C ALA A 140 31.78 9.42 -15.28
N HIS A 141 31.55 10.28 -14.28
CA HIS A 141 31.82 11.72 -14.31
C HIS A 141 31.22 12.44 -15.53
N CYS A 142 29.97 12.11 -15.88
CA CYS A 142 29.21 12.87 -16.87
C CYS A 142 29.13 14.34 -16.47
N VAL A 143 29.50 15.25 -17.39
CA VAL A 143 29.41 16.71 -17.16
C VAL A 143 28.17 17.32 -17.84
N ASP A 144 27.69 16.72 -18.93
CA ASP A 144 26.56 17.23 -19.72
C ASP A 144 25.22 16.71 -19.17
N THR A 145 24.25 17.62 -18.95
CA THR A 145 22.86 17.29 -18.62
C THR A 145 22.23 16.31 -19.63
N ARG A 146 22.60 16.40 -20.91
CA ARG A 146 22.14 15.46 -21.95
C ARG A 146 22.61 14.04 -21.67
N ALA A 147 23.80 13.86 -21.12
CA ALA A 147 24.29 12.55 -20.72
C ALA A 147 23.47 11.99 -19.55
N PHE A 148 23.15 12.80 -18.54
CA PHE A 148 22.27 12.38 -17.45
C PHE A 148 20.88 11.96 -17.93
N VAL A 149 20.25 12.77 -18.79
CA VAL A 149 18.94 12.45 -19.38
C VAL A 149 19.01 11.18 -20.23
N GLY A 150 20.05 11.05 -21.06
CA GLY A 150 20.27 9.87 -21.90
C GLY A 150 20.43 8.59 -21.08
N MET A 151 21.28 8.62 -20.05
CA MET A 151 21.49 7.47 -19.16
C MET A 151 20.26 7.14 -18.33
N SER A 152 19.51 8.16 -17.88
CA SER A 152 18.23 7.99 -17.18
C SER A 152 17.19 7.27 -18.06
N LEU A 153 17.03 7.73 -19.31
CA LEU A 153 16.10 7.12 -20.27
C LEU A 153 16.51 5.70 -20.63
N LEU A 154 17.82 5.46 -20.84
CA LEU A 154 18.35 4.14 -21.11
C LEU A 154 18.07 3.18 -19.94
N GLY A 155 18.40 3.60 -18.72
CA GLY A 155 18.18 2.80 -17.52
C GLY A 155 16.70 2.53 -17.26
N GLY A 156 15.84 3.55 -17.35
CA GLY A 156 14.40 3.39 -17.20
C GLY A 156 13.80 2.44 -18.24
N SER A 157 14.21 2.58 -19.50
CA SER A 157 13.77 1.67 -20.57
C SER A 157 14.24 0.24 -20.34
N ALA A 158 15.48 0.06 -19.87
CA ALA A 158 16.00 -1.26 -19.53
C ALA A 158 15.21 -1.90 -18.38
N GLY A 159 14.91 -1.14 -17.31
CA GLY A 159 14.11 -1.61 -16.18
C GLY A 159 12.68 -2.00 -16.58
N ALA A 160 12.03 -1.17 -17.40
CA ALA A 160 10.70 -1.47 -17.95
C ALA A 160 10.70 -2.72 -18.83
N ALA A 161 11.65 -2.80 -19.78
CA ALA A 161 11.77 -3.92 -20.70
C ALA A 161 12.08 -5.22 -19.96
N ALA A 162 13.05 -5.23 -19.04
CA ALA A 162 13.39 -6.39 -18.24
C ALA A 162 12.17 -6.89 -17.45
N SER A 163 11.45 -5.99 -16.77
CA SER A 163 10.25 -6.34 -16.02
C SER A 163 9.20 -6.97 -16.93
N LEU A 164 8.90 -6.36 -18.08
CA LEU A 164 7.88 -6.86 -19.00
C LEU A 164 8.27 -8.18 -19.68
N LEU A 165 9.55 -8.37 -20.00
CA LEU A 165 10.04 -9.57 -20.69
C LEU A 165 10.17 -10.77 -19.74
N LEU A 166 10.74 -10.56 -18.55
CA LEU A 166 10.99 -11.62 -17.58
C LEU A 166 9.71 -12.12 -16.90
N THR A 167 8.65 -11.29 -16.87
CA THR A 167 7.37 -11.63 -16.20
C THR A 167 6.27 -12.03 -17.18
N ARG A 168 6.63 -12.42 -18.41
CA ARG A 168 5.65 -12.91 -19.41
C ARG A 168 4.88 -14.14 -18.92
N GLY A 169 5.50 -14.97 -18.09
CA GLY A 169 4.87 -16.14 -17.46
C GLY A 169 3.85 -15.81 -16.36
N GLY A 170 3.66 -14.52 -16.04
CA GLY A 170 2.87 -14.08 -14.91
C GLY A 170 3.73 -13.85 -13.67
N LEU A 171 3.15 -13.15 -12.69
CA LEU A 171 3.81 -12.80 -11.43
C LEU A 171 2.74 -12.70 -10.35
N THR A 172 2.98 -13.27 -9.17
CA THR A 172 2.11 -13.08 -8.00
C THR A 172 2.35 -11.71 -7.36
N LEU A 173 1.40 -11.24 -6.55
CA LEU A 173 1.55 -9.97 -5.83
C LEU A 173 2.72 -10.02 -4.84
N GLY A 174 2.90 -11.13 -4.13
CA GLY A 174 3.99 -11.34 -3.20
C GLY A 174 5.37 -11.40 -3.86
N GLN A 175 5.48 -12.03 -5.04
CA GLN A 175 6.73 -11.99 -5.81
C GLN A 175 7.10 -10.57 -6.26
N ALA A 176 6.12 -9.82 -6.81
CA ALA A 176 6.34 -8.42 -7.18
C ALA A 176 6.74 -7.57 -5.96
N ALA A 177 6.05 -7.77 -4.84
CA ALA A 177 6.34 -7.07 -3.60
C ALA A 177 7.73 -7.40 -3.06
N ALA A 178 8.18 -8.66 -3.11
CA ALA A 178 9.50 -9.08 -2.64
C ALA A 178 10.62 -8.43 -3.46
N ILE A 179 10.48 -8.41 -4.80
CA ILE A 179 11.46 -7.77 -5.68
C ILE A 179 11.50 -6.25 -5.43
N ASN A 180 10.33 -5.59 -5.41
CA ASN A 180 10.25 -4.15 -5.15
C ASN A 180 10.75 -3.77 -3.76
N SER A 181 10.44 -4.58 -2.75
CA SER A 181 10.97 -4.42 -1.39
C SER A 181 12.49 -4.50 -1.37
N GLY A 182 13.07 -5.51 -2.05
CA GLY A 182 14.51 -5.62 -2.22
C GLY A 182 15.12 -4.37 -2.84
N THR A 183 14.52 -3.82 -3.90
CA THR A 183 14.97 -2.57 -4.52
C THR A 183 14.98 -1.39 -3.54
N VAL A 184 13.88 -1.18 -2.82
CA VAL A 184 13.72 -0.05 -1.89
C VAL A 184 14.66 -0.17 -0.69
N TRP A 185 14.71 -1.34 -0.05
CA TRP A 185 15.62 -1.58 1.07
C TRP A 185 17.07 -1.51 0.63
N GLY A 186 17.41 -2.04 -0.54
CA GLY A 186 18.76 -1.92 -1.10
C GLY A 186 19.23 -0.48 -1.24
N PHE A 187 18.34 0.40 -1.71
CA PHE A 187 18.62 1.82 -1.77
C PHE A 187 18.82 2.43 -0.37
N GLY A 188 17.94 2.08 0.58
CA GLY A 188 18.06 2.51 1.98
C GLY A 188 19.35 2.05 2.66
N PHE A 189 19.72 0.78 2.52
CA PHE A 189 20.97 0.23 3.05
C PHE A 189 22.20 0.82 2.35
N GLY A 190 22.12 1.07 1.04
CA GLY A 190 23.18 1.75 0.29
C GLY A 190 23.40 3.19 0.76
N LEU A 191 22.31 3.93 1.04
CA LEU A 191 22.39 5.28 1.61
C LEU A 191 22.91 5.28 3.05
N ALA A 192 22.41 4.38 3.90
CA ALA A 192 22.89 4.26 5.27
C ALA A 192 24.37 3.83 5.33
N SER A 193 24.84 3.09 4.31
CA SER A 193 26.25 2.70 4.18
C SER A 193 27.18 3.92 4.07
N ILE A 194 26.71 5.03 3.50
CA ILE A 194 27.48 6.28 3.42
C ILE A 194 27.86 6.76 4.83
N GLY A 195 26.91 6.76 5.76
CA GLY A 195 27.15 7.16 7.14
C GLY A 195 27.93 6.12 7.95
N SER A 196 27.58 4.84 7.83
CA SER A 196 28.22 3.77 8.64
C SER A 196 29.68 3.46 8.26
N PHE A 197 30.07 3.76 7.02
CA PHE A 197 31.45 3.57 6.53
C PHE A 197 32.14 4.87 6.15
N GLU A 198 31.52 6.03 6.42
CA GLU A 198 32.07 7.36 6.10
C GLU A 198 32.50 7.48 4.63
N LEU A 199 31.65 7.01 3.73
CA LEU A 199 31.96 6.98 2.30
C LEU A 199 31.83 8.36 1.69
N GLU A 200 32.77 8.72 0.83
CA GLU A 200 32.77 9.99 0.11
C GLU A 200 32.64 9.80 -1.40
N SER A 201 32.09 10.82 -2.07
CA SER A 201 32.09 10.95 -3.54
C SER A 201 31.64 9.66 -4.26
N ASP A 202 32.48 9.11 -5.14
CA ASP A 202 32.17 7.90 -5.93
C ASP A 202 31.93 6.66 -5.07
N ALA A 203 32.57 6.53 -3.90
CA ALA A 203 32.34 5.40 -3.01
C ALA A 203 30.92 5.42 -2.46
N ALA A 204 30.41 6.60 -2.10
CA ALA A 204 29.02 6.79 -1.67
C ALA A 204 28.04 6.43 -2.80
N THR A 205 28.25 6.98 -4.00
CA THR A 205 27.41 6.68 -5.17
C THR A 205 27.42 5.19 -5.53
N ARG A 206 28.60 4.55 -5.50
CA ARG A 206 28.72 3.10 -5.72
C ARG A 206 28.02 2.28 -4.65
N ALA A 207 28.08 2.68 -3.37
CA ALA A 207 27.39 1.96 -2.30
C ALA A 207 25.86 1.98 -2.49
N VAL A 208 25.29 3.12 -2.89
CA VAL A 208 23.86 3.23 -3.23
C VAL A 208 23.51 2.36 -4.44
N MET A 209 24.34 2.42 -5.49
CA MET A 209 24.15 1.63 -6.72
C MET A 209 24.17 0.12 -6.42
N VAL A 210 25.22 -0.35 -5.73
CA VAL A 210 25.43 -1.75 -5.36
C VAL A 210 24.36 -2.23 -4.38
N GLY A 211 24.00 -1.42 -3.38
CA GLY A 211 22.94 -1.76 -2.43
C GLY A 211 21.61 -2.01 -3.14
N ALA A 212 21.19 -1.08 -4.00
CA ALA A 212 19.93 -1.19 -4.72
C ALA A 212 19.91 -2.38 -5.71
N LEU A 213 20.98 -2.61 -6.48
CA LEU A 213 21.07 -3.76 -7.39
C LEU A 213 21.16 -5.09 -6.64
N GLY A 214 22.01 -5.15 -5.61
CA GLY A 214 22.26 -6.35 -4.83
C GLY A 214 21.00 -6.85 -4.12
N PHE A 215 20.27 -5.95 -3.45
CA PHE A 215 19.03 -6.33 -2.79
C PHE A 215 17.86 -6.53 -3.78
N THR A 216 17.84 -5.88 -4.95
CA THR A 216 16.89 -6.25 -6.01
C THR A 216 17.12 -7.70 -6.43
N GLY A 217 18.39 -8.10 -6.62
CA GLY A 217 18.78 -9.49 -6.88
C GLY A 217 18.33 -10.42 -5.75
N LEU A 218 18.55 -10.04 -4.49
CA LEU A 218 18.05 -10.81 -3.34
C LEU A 218 16.52 -10.94 -3.34
N GLY A 219 15.79 -9.87 -3.67
CA GLY A 219 14.34 -9.90 -3.80
C GLY A 219 13.86 -10.84 -4.89
N ILE A 220 14.58 -10.92 -6.02
CA ILE A 220 14.33 -11.92 -7.08
C ILE A 220 14.55 -13.34 -6.56
N LEU A 221 15.64 -13.59 -5.84
CA LEU A 221 15.89 -14.92 -5.25
C LEU A 221 14.79 -15.31 -4.25
N VAL A 222 14.38 -14.38 -3.38
CA VAL A 222 13.28 -14.61 -2.43
C VAL A 222 11.97 -14.91 -3.19
N ALA A 223 11.66 -14.14 -4.24
CA ALA A 223 10.47 -14.35 -5.06
C ALA A 223 10.46 -15.73 -5.74
N GLU A 224 11.61 -16.21 -6.23
CA GLU A 224 11.74 -17.48 -6.95
C GLU A 224 11.77 -18.69 -6.00
N PHE A 225 12.44 -18.59 -4.85
CA PHE A 225 12.64 -19.74 -3.98
C PHE A 225 11.62 -19.82 -2.84
N ALA A 226 11.23 -18.70 -2.25
CA ALA A 226 10.32 -18.69 -1.10
C ALA A 226 8.84 -18.53 -1.49
N HIS A 227 8.55 -18.04 -2.70
CA HIS A 227 7.19 -17.77 -3.18
C HIS A 227 6.31 -17.05 -2.14
N PRO A 228 6.79 -15.93 -1.55
CA PRO A 228 6.09 -15.30 -0.44
C PRO A 228 4.74 -14.72 -0.90
N THR A 229 3.80 -14.60 0.02
CA THR A 229 2.57 -13.82 -0.20
C THR A 229 2.84 -12.32 -0.03
N ALA A 230 1.99 -11.46 -0.59
CA ALA A 230 2.06 -10.02 -0.41
C ALA A 230 1.95 -9.61 1.06
N GLY A 231 1.15 -10.37 1.83
CA GLY A 231 1.03 -10.20 3.28
C GLY A 231 2.33 -10.48 4.03
N GLN A 232 3.02 -11.57 3.69
CA GLN A 232 4.32 -11.93 4.27
C GLN A 232 5.39 -10.87 4.01
N VAL A 233 5.48 -10.38 2.77
CA VAL A 233 6.42 -9.30 2.42
C VAL A 233 6.06 -8.00 3.14
N SER A 234 4.77 -7.67 3.23
CA SER A 234 4.31 -6.49 3.97
C SER A 234 4.68 -6.57 5.44
N MET A 235 4.48 -7.73 6.08
CA MET A 235 4.82 -7.95 7.48
C MET A 235 6.32 -7.83 7.72
N ALA A 236 7.16 -8.41 6.85
CA ALA A 236 8.61 -8.24 6.91
C ALA A 236 9.00 -6.75 6.80
N ASN A 237 8.47 -6.03 5.81
CA ASN A 237 8.73 -4.60 5.62
C ASN A 237 8.33 -3.76 6.84
N SER A 238 7.15 -4.03 7.40
CA SER A 238 6.65 -3.37 8.61
C SER A 238 7.59 -3.62 9.80
N GLY A 239 8.03 -4.87 10.00
CA GLY A 239 9.00 -5.23 11.02
C GLY A 239 10.33 -4.48 10.90
N GLY A 240 10.88 -4.40 9.68
CA GLY A 240 12.08 -3.61 9.40
C GLY A 240 11.90 -2.11 9.68
N LEU A 241 10.81 -1.53 9.17
CA LEU A 241 10.50 -0.12 9.31
C LEU A 241 10.34 0.29 10.77
N TRP A 242 9.49 -0.43 11.52
CA TRP A 242 9.20 -0.08 12.92
C TRP A 242 10.34 -0.40 13.87
N ALA A 243 11.13 -1.45 13.60
CA ALA A 243 12.36 -1.68 14.35
C ALA A 243 13.34 -0.51 14.20
N GLY A 244 13.54 -0.02 12.98
CA GLY A 244 14.36 1.18 12.72
C GLY A 244 13.78 2.44 13.33
N VAL A 245 12.49 2.72 13.14
CA VAL A 245 11.86 3.93 13.71
C VAL A 245 11.99 3.97 15.24
N VAL A 246 11.71 2.86 15.92
CA VAL A 246 11.81 2.79 17.39
C VAL A 246 13.26 2.90 17.83
N ALA A 247 14.20 2.20 17.18
CA ALA A 247 15.61 2.30 17.51
C ALA A 247 16.15 3.72 17.29
N ALA A 248 15.82 4.36 16.17
CA ALA A 248 16.24 5.71 15.84
C ALA A 248 15.73 6.72 16.88
N LEU A 249 14.46 6.62 17.29
CA LEU A 249 13.88 7.47 18.33
C LEU A 249 14.60 7.31 19.66
N LEU A 250 14.93 6.08 20.06
CA LEU A 250 15.61 5.80 21.32
C LEU A 250 17.11 6.14 21.29
N MET A 251 17.78 5.94 20.16
CA MET A 251 19.19 6.34 20.01
C MET A 251 19.34 7.86 19.94
N ALA A 252 18.34 8.56 19.40
CA ALA A 252 18.34 10.02 19.38
C ALA A 252 18.26 10.66 20.78
N THR A 253 17.93 9.91 21.83
CA THR A 253 18.00 10.38 23.23
C THR A 253 19.37 10.19 23.87
N GLN A 254 20.33 9.62 23.13
CA GLN A 254 21.69 9.47 23.62
C GLN A 254 22.51 10.67 23.17
N ASP A 255 23.24 11.28 24.10
CA ASP A 255 24.24 12.33 23.82
C ASP A 255 25.47 11.72 23.13
N SER A 256 25.30 11.18 21.92
CA SER A 256 26.38 10.68 21.09
C SER A 256 26.35 11.37 19.73
N ASN A 257 27.46 12.03 19.38
CA ASN A 257 27.65 12.60 18.05
C ASN A 257 28.22 11.56 17.06
N ASP A 258 28.29 10.29 17.46
CA ASP A 258 28.81 9.20 16.62
C ASP A 258 27.76 8.77 15.59
N THR A 259 27.73 9.53 14.50
CA THR A 259 26.84 9.29 13.36
C THR A 259 27.12 7.94 12.71
N ARG A 260 28.37 7.48 12.75
CA ARG A 260 28.79 6.20 12.18
C ARG A 260 28.16 5.04 12.95
N ALA A 261 28.27 5.06 14.27
CA ALA A 261 27.63 4.09 15.14
C ALA A 261 26.10 4.10 14.98
N PHE A 262 25.48 5.28 14.91
CA PHE A 262 24.04 5.43 14.69
C PHE A 262 23.58 4.68 13.42
N PHE A 263 24.20 4.96 12.27
CA PHE A 263 23.81 4.30 11.02
C PHE A 263 24.11 2.80 11.01
N GLY A 264 25.23 2.37 11.60
CA GLY A 264 25.58 0.96 11.70
C GLY A 264 24.59 0.17 12.57
N ILE A 265 24.19 0.72 13.72
CA ILE A 265 23.19 0.11 14.60
C ILE A 265 21.82 0.09 13.92
N GLU A 266 21.39 1.20 13.31
CA GLU A 266 20.13 1.29 12.57
C GLU A 266 20.03 0.20 11.49
N GLN A 267 21.06 0.04 10.66
CA GLN A 267 21.10 -1.01 9.64
C GLN A 267 20.95 -2.41 10.24
N GLY A 268 21.64 -2.67 11.35
CA GLY A 268 21.56 -3.93 12.07
C GLY A 268 20.15 -4.21 12.61
N VAL A 269 19.54 -3.22 13.26
CA VAL A 269 18.20 -3.34 13.85
C VAL A 269 17.11 -3.49 12.77
N VAL A 270 17.17 -2.70 11.71
CA VAL A 270 16.27 -2.81 10.56
C VAL A 270 16.39 -4.19 9.92
N GLY A 271 17.61 -4.67 9.69
CA GLY A 271 17.86 -6.01 9.15
C GLY A 271 17.31 -7.11 10.03
N ALA A 272 17.53 -7.01 11.35
CA ALA A 272 16.97 -7.94 12.33
C ALA A 272 15.43 -7.91 12.34
N GLY A 273 14.82 -6.73 12.24
CA GLY A 273 13.36 -6.55 12.13
C GLY A 273 12.79 -7.21 10.88
N LEU A 274 13.41 -6.98 9.72
CA LEU A 274 13.03 -7.62 8.45
C LEU A 274 13.06 -9.14 8.56
N ILE A 275 14.17 -9.70 9.04
CA ILE A 275 14.35 -11.16 9.15
C ILE A 275 13.36 -11.75 10.16
N THR A 276 13.23 -11.13 11.34
CA THR A 276 12.34 -11.63 12.41
C THR A 276 10.89 -11.69 11.92
N PHE A 277 10.40 -10.61 11.30
CA PHE A 277 9.02 -10.58 10.81
C PHE A 277 8.81 -11.40 9.54
N ALA A 278 9.84 -11.59 8.71
CA ALA A 278 9.79 -12.55 7.59
C ALA A 278 9.70 -14.01 8.07
N LEU A 279 10.29 -14.34 9.23
CA LEU A 279 10.17 -15.66 9.83
C LEU A 279 8.80 -15.84 10.50
N LEU A 280 8.35 -14.85 11.28
CA LEU A 280 7.03 -14.88 11.94
C LEU A 280 5.88 -14.96 10.94
N SER A 281 6.00 -14.31 9.77
CA SER A 281 4.94 -14.30 8.77
C SER A 281 4.73 -15.66 8.07
N ARG A 282 5.62 -16.63 8.27
CA ARG A 282 5.43 -18.00 7.74
C ARG A 282 4.28 -18.73 8.40
N ASP A 283 4.06 -18.46 9.68
CA ASP A 283 3.06 -19.13 10.51
C ASP A 283 1.80 -18.28 10.71
N LEU A 284 1.78 -17.07 10.17
CA LEU A 284 0.68 -16.12 10.30
C LEU A 284 0.05 -15.85 8.94
N ASP A 285 -1.22 -16.24 8.80
CA ASP A 285 -2.03 -15.82 7.66
C ASP A 285 -2.46 -14.36 7.88
N ILE A 286 -1.66 -13.43 7.38
CA ILE A 286 -1.86 -12.00 7.52
C ILE A 286 -1.97 -11.38 6.14
N SER A 287 -3.04 -10.64 5.88
CA SER A 287 -3.18 -9.91 4.62
C SER A 287 -2.34 -8.64 4.64
N ARG A 288 -1.98 -8.17 3.43
CA ARG A 288 -1.35 -6.84 3.26
C ARG A 288 -2.22 -5.72 3.83
N GLY A 289 -3.54 -5.84 3.71
CA GLY A 289 -4.49 -4.86 4.25
C GLY A 289 -4.43 -4.76 5.77
N ARG A 290 -4.36 -5.90 6.46
CA ARG A 290 -4.19 -5.94 7.92
C ARG A 290 -2.88 -5.31 8.36
N VAL A 291 -1.76 -5.61 7.68
CA VAL A 291 -0.46 -4.97 8.00
C VAL A 291 -0.52 -3.45 7.85
N LEU A 292 -1.16 -2.94 6.79
CA LEU A 292 -1.33 -1.50 6.59
C LEU A 292 -2.11 -0.85 7.75
N LEU A 293 -3.17 -1.51 8.25
CA LEU A 293 -3.90 -1.04 9.42
C LEU A 293 -3.01 -1.02 10.67
N VAL A 294 -2.23 -2.08 10.89
CA VAL A 294 -1.25 -2.15 11.99
C VAL A 294 -0.26 -0.99 11.90
N ASP A 295 0.33 -0.74 10.72
CA ASP A 295 1.24 0.38 10.49
C ASP A 295 0.59 1.74 10.77
N ALA A 296 -0.65 1.94 10.32
CA ALA A 296 -1.42 3.15 10.66
C ALA A 296 -1.62 3.29 12.18
N GLY A 297 -1.85 2.18 12.88
CA GLY A 297 -1.88 2.11 14.34
C GLY A 297 -0.58 2.59 14.98
N GLY A 298 0.57 2.17 14.47
CA GLY A 298 1.87 2.63 14.92
C GLY A 298 2.07 4.14 14.75
N ILE A 299 1.67 4.70 13.60
CA ILE A 299 1.75 6.16 13.34
C ILE A 299 0.87 6.93 14.33
N LEU A 300 -0.40 6.53 14.45
CA LEU A 300 -1.35 7.19 15.35
C LEU A 300 -0.91 7.07 16.81
N GLY A 301 -0.44 5.89 17.23
CA GLY A 301 0.10 5.67 18.55
C GLY A 301 1.32 6.55 18.83
N GLY A 302 2.25 6.65 17.87
CA GLY A 302 3.42 7.53 17.99
C GLY A 302 3.04 9.00 18.14
N LEU A 303 2.09 9.50 17.33
CA LEU A 303 1.58 10.88 17.43
C LEU A 303 0.88 11.15 18.76
N VAL A 304 0.11 10.19 19.28
CA VAL A 304 -0.53 10.29 20.60
C VAL A 304 0.54 10.33 21.69
N GLY A 305 1.56 9.47 21.63
CA GLY A 305 2.68 9.45 22.58
C GLY A 305 3.47 10.75 22.59
N LEU A 306 3.81 11.27 21.40
CA LEU A 306 4.45 12.58 21.22
C LEU A 306 3.61 13.69 21.86
N SER A 307 2.31 13.75 21.52
CA SER A 307 1.41 14.81 21.99
C SER A 307 1.23 14.75 23.51
N ALA A 308 1.08 13.55 24.08
CA ALA A 308 0.92 13.38 25.51
C ALA A 308 2.16 13.87 26.29
N MET A 309 3.37 13.48 25.86
CA MET A 309 4.59 13.92 26.53
C MET A 309 4.83 15.43 26.36
N PHE A 310 4.56 15.98 25.17
CA PHE A 310 4.65 17.42 24.93
C PHE A 310 3.72 18.21 25.85
N LEU A 311 2.47 17.77 26.04
CA LEU A 311 1.50 18.45 26.91
C LEU A 311 1.85 18.34 28.41
N VAL A 312 2.45 17.24 28.84
CA VAL A 312 2.78 17.00 30.26
C VAL A 312 4.09 17.67 30.67
N LEU A 313 5.10 17.65 29.80
CA LEU A 313 6.48 18.06 30.13
C LEU A 313 6.93 19.35 29.45
N GLY A 314 6.20 19.82 28.43
CA GLY A 314 6.62 20.96 27.60
C GLY A 314 7.73 20.62 26.62
N ASP A 315 8.28 21.65 25.96
CA ASP A 315 9.25 21.55 24.86
C ASP A 315 10.71 21.33 25.31
N ASN A 316 11.04 21.63 26.57
CA ASN A 316 12.40 21.49 27.10
C ASN A 316 12.82 20.02 27.41
N HIS A 317 11.94 19.05 27.14
CA HIS A 317 12.16 17.63 27.48
C HIS A 317 12.16 16.75 26.22
N GLY A 318 13.05 17.06 25.26
CA GLY A 318 13.16 16.36 23.97
C GLY A 318 13.25 14.84 24.08
N ASP A 319 14.10 14.33 24.97
CA ASP A 319 14.27 12.88 25.17
C ASP A 319 12.98 12.20 25.62
N ALA A 320 12.26 12.82 26.56
CA ALA A 320 10.99 12.27 27.04
C ALA A 320 9.93 12.25 25.93
N ILE A 321 9.92 13.27 25.05
CA ILE A 321 9.04 13.31 23.88
C ILE A 321 9.38 12.18 22.90
N LEU A 322 10.67 11.93 22.63
CA LEU A 322 11.13 10.86 21.75
C LEU A 322 10.79 9.47 22.32
N VAL A 323 11.04 9.24 23.61
CA VAL A 323 10.66 8.00 24.30
C VAL A 323 9.14 7.82 24.28
N GLY A 324 8.37 8.87 24.57
CA GLY A 324 6.90 8.82 24.52
C GLY A 324 6.38 8.47 23.13
N THR A 325 6.99 9.02 22.08
CA THR A 325 6.69 8.69 20.69
C THR A 325 6.97 7.22 20.39
N ALA A 326 8.13 6.70 20.81
CA ALA A 326 8.50 5.30 20.60
C ALA A 326 7.54 4.34 21.32
N VAL A 327 7.24 4.60 22.60
CA VAL A 327 6.30 3.80 23.40
C VAL A 327 4.89 3.86 22.81
N GLY A 328 4.44 5.06 22.42
CA GLY A 328 3.16 5.26 21.77
C GLY A 328 3.04 4.47 20.47
N ALA A 329 4.09 4.48 19.63
CA ALA A 329 4.11 3.72 18.39
C ALA A 329 3.99 2.20 18.64
N VAL A 330 4.77 1.65 19.58
CA VAL A 330 4.69 0.23 19.95
C VAL A 330 3.30 -0.14 20.49
N ALA A 331 2.73 0.70 21.35
CA ALA A 331 1.38 0.50 21.89
C ALA A 331 0.32 0.56 20.78
N GLY A 332 0.45 1.49 19.83
CA GLY A 332 -0.43 1.62 18.67
C GLY A 332 -0.38 0.39 17.76
N LEU A 333 0.82 -0.09 17.43
CA LEU A 333 1.03 -1.33 16.67
C LEU A 333 0.35 -2.52 17.38
N GLY A 334 0.64 -2.71 18.67
CA GLY A 334 0.08 -3.83 19.45
C GLY A 334 -1.44 -3.76 19.58
N THR A 335 -1.99 -2.57 19.82
CA THR A 335 -3.44 -2.36 19.93
C THR A 335 -4.13 -2.66 18.62
N THR A 336 -3.64 -2.12 17.50
CA THR A 336 -4.27 -2.39 16.19
C THR A 336 -4.08 -3.83 15.76
N LEU A 337 -2.94 -4.47 16.05
CA LEU A 337 -2.73 -5.90 15.80
C LEU A 337 -3.76 -6.77 16.54
N PHE A 338 -4.07 -6.41 17.80
CA PHE A 338 -5.10 -7.08 18.61
C PHE A 338 -6.51 -6.85 18.06
N LEU A 339 -6.86 -5.60 17.75
CA LEU A 339 -8.19 -5.24 17.25
C LEU A 339 -8.47 -5.81 15.84
N THR A 340 -7.43 -6.01 15.04
CA THR A 340 -7.54 -6.57 13.68
C THR A 340 -7.30 -8.08 13.64
N ARG A 341 -7.25 -8.78 14.77
CA ARG A 341 -6.95 -10.23 14.81
C ARG A 341 -7.88 -11.08 13.93
N ASP A 342 -9.13 -10.65 13.80
CA ASP A 342 -10.18 -11.32 13.04
C ASP A 342 -10.39 -10.69 11.65
N PHE A 343 -9.57 -9.71 11.25
CA PHE A 343 -9.67 -9.03 9.94
C PHE A 343 -9.47 -10.01 8.78
N ASP A 344 -8.60 -11.00 8.98
CA ASP A 344 -8.29 -12.03 8.00
C ASP A 344 -9.10 -13.32 8.21
N ALA A 345 -10.13 -13.33 9.06
CA ALA A 345 -10.98 -14.50 9.25
C ALA A 345 -11.74 -14.88 7.96
N PRO A 346 -11.96 -16.20 7.69
CA PRO A 346 -12.72 -16.67 6.53
C PRO A 346 -14.10 -16.01 6.41
N ASP A 347 -14.57 -15.81 5.16
CA ASP A 347 -15.80 -15.11 4.78
C ASP A 347 -17.12 -15.76 5.27
N ASP A 348 -17.07 -16.70 6.20
CA ASP A 348 -18.25 -17.25 6.89
C ASP A 348 -18.78 -16.26 7.95
N ALA A 349 -18.03 -15.20 8.24
CA ALA A 349 -18.51 -14.08 9.03
C ALA A 349 -19.38 -13.13 8.18
N PRO A 350 -20.57 -12.71 8.66
CA PRO A 350 -21.41 -11.80 7.92
C PRO A 350 -20.67 -10.49 7.63
N ALA A 351 -20.40 -10.24 6.34
CA ALA A 351 -19.65 -9.08 5.90
C ALA A 351 -20.62 -7.96 5.60
N VAL A 352 -20.53 -6.86 6.35
CA VAL A 352 -21.34 -5.66 6.12
C VAL A 352 -20.46 -4.53 5.60
N SER A 353 -20.67 -4.15 4.35
CA SER A 353 -20.10 -2.96 3.73
C SER A 353 -21.06 -1.79 3.89
N VAL A 354 -20.56 -0.66 4.41
CA VAL A 354 -21.31 0.59 4.45
C VAL A 354 -20.72 1.51 3.40
N ILE A 355 -21.50 1.83 2.37
CA ILE A 355 -21.07 2.65 1.24
C ILE A 355 -21.85 3.97 1.31
N PRO A 356 -21.18 5.13 1.20
CA PRO A 356 -21.88 6.40 0.98
C PRO A 356 -22.69 6.28 -0.31
N ALA A 357 -24.01 6.40 -0.20
CA ALA A 357 -24.92 6.34 -1.33
C ALA A 357 -25.48 7.74 -1.57
N ALA A 358 -25.31 8.26 -2.77
CA ALA A 358 -26.05 9.43 -3.21
C ALA A 358 -27.52 8.99 -3.44
N LEU A 359 -28.42 9.45 -2.59
CA LEU A 359 -29.85 9.18 -2.69
C LEU A 359 -30.50 10.24 -3.60
N GLY A 360 -30.78 9.82 -4.85
CA GLY A 360 -31.71 10.47 -5.76
C GLY A 360 -31.22 11.73 -6.48
N ARG A 361 -32.07 12.23 -7.40
CA ARG A 361 -31.86 13.40 -8.29
C ARG A 361 -31.58 14.72 -7.56
N HIS A 362 -31.75 14.78 -6.24
CA HIS A 362 -31.61 15.99 -5.43
C HIS A 362 -30.34 16.02 -4.55
N GLY A 363 -29.44 15.04 -4.67
CA GLY A 363 -28.09 15.12 -4.08
C GLY A 363 -28.01 14.88 -2.57
N GLY A 364 -28.94 14.11 -1.99
CA GLY A 364 -28.83 13.69 -0.59
C GLY A 364 -27.71 12.66 -0.41
N MET A 365 -26.85 12.81 0.60
CA MET A 365 -25.92 11.76 1.02
C MET A 365 -26.61 10.86 2.04
N GLY A 366 -26.64 9.55 1.80
CA GLY A 366 -27.02 8.53 2.78
C GLY A 366 -25.99 7.42 2.86
N LEU A 367 -26.28 6.43 3.69
CA LEU A 367 -25.45 5.23 3.85
C LEU A 367 -26.25 4.04 3.31
N ALA A 368 -25.70 3.33 2.34
CA ALA A 368 -26.20 2.03 1.93
C ALA A 368 -25.41 0.96 2.71
N MET A 369 -26.13 0.02 3.31
CA MET A 369 -25.56 -1.13 3.99
C MET A 369 -25.75 -2.35 3.10
N LEU A 370 -24.67 -2.93 2.62
CA LEU A 370 -24.65 -4.16 1.83
C LEU A 370 -24.06 -5.26 2.71
N GLY A 371 -24.89 -6.25 3.05
CA GLY A 371 -24.48 -7.37 3.89
C GLY A 371 -24.53 -8.69 3.13
N ARG A 372 -23.52 -9.54 3.31
CA ARG A 372 -23.66 -10.98 3.13
C ARG A 372 -23.99 -11.55 4.51
N PHE A 373 -25.22 -12.00 4.70
CA PHE A 373 -25.74 -12.50 5.98
C PHE A 373 -25.80 -14.03 6.00
#